data_AF-A0A4Q5LL36-F1
#
_entry.id   AF-A0A4Q5LL36-F1
#
_cell.length_a   1.000
_cell.length_b   1.000
_cell.length_c   1.000
_cell.angle_alpha   90.00
_cell.angle_beta   90.00
_cell.angle_gamma   90.00
#
_symmetry.space_group_name_H-M   'P 1'
#
loop_
_entity.id
_entity.type
_entity.pdbx_description
1 polymer ?
#
loop_
_entity_poly.entity_id
_entity_poly.type
_entity_poly.pdbx_seq_one_letter_code
_entity_poly.pdbx_strand_id
1 'polypeptide(L)' 'METLIVHPENKEQLNAIKAFMKALKISFEEKGYDPDFVAKIQNSREQVKKGETRIVNIDDL' A
#
# COMPACT_ATOMS: atom_id res chain seq x y z
N MET A 1 -24.72 -2.81 2.80
CA MET A 1 -23.76 -1.84 3.38
C MET A 1 -22.64 -1.69 2.39
N GLU A 2 -22.18 -0.47 2.15
CA GLU A 2 -21.18 -0.14 1.14
C GLU A 2 -19.90 0.32 1.82
N THR A 3 -18.75 0.08 1.19
CA THR A 3 -17.45 0.49 1.70
C THR A 3 -17.04 1.80 1.04
N LEU A 4 -16.73 2.81 1.84
CA LEU A 4 -16.15 4.07 1.36
C LEU A 4 -14.62 4.02 1.50
N ILE A 5 -13.91 4.14 0.39
CA ILE A 5 -12.44 4.28 0.36
C ILE A 5 -12.12 5.74 0.06
N VAL A 6 -11.29 6.36 0.90
CA VAL A 6 -10.90 7.77 0.77
C VAL A 6 -9.40 7.85 0.48
N HIS A 7 -9.03 8.63 -0.54
CA HIS A 7 -7.65 8.82 -0.98
C HIS A 7 -7.18 10.26 -0.68
N PRO A 8 -6.76 10.58 0.55
CA PRO A 8 -6.22 11.90 0.86
C PRO A 8 -4.91 12.14 0.11
N GLU A 9 -4.74 13.34 -0.43
CA GLU A 9 -3.57 13.74 -1.23
C GLU A 9 -2.36 14.08 -0.37
N ASN A 10 -2.60 14.46 0.90
CA ASN A 10 -1.55 14.87 1.82
C ASN A 10 -1.87 14.51 3.28
N LYS A 11 -0.86 14.70 4.15
CA LYS A 11 -0.96 14.37 5.59
C LYS A 11 -1.99 15.23 6.32
N GLU A 12 -2.20 16.47 5.91
CA GLU A 12 -3.18 17.37 6.55
C GLU A 12 -4.61 16.90 6.28
N GLN A 13 -4.94 16.56 5.03
CA GLN A 13 -6.24 15.97 4.67
C GLN A 13 -6.49 14.66 5.42
N LEU A 14 -5.49 13.76 5.48
CA LEU A 14 -5.60 12.50 6.22
C LEU A 14 -5.90 12.75 7.71
N ASN A 15 -5.20 13.70 8.34
CA ASN A 15 -5.40 14.04 9.74
C ASN A 15 -6.79 14.64 10.00
N ALA A 16 -7.26 15.52 9.11
CA ALA A 16 -8.60 16.10 9.20
C ALA A 16 -9.70 15.03 9.11
N ILE A 17 -9.59 14.10 8.15
CA ILE A 17 -10.54 12.99 7.98
C ILE A 17 -10.55 12.09 9.22
N LYS A 18 -9.37 11.72 9.75
CA LYS A 18 -9.25 10.92 10.97
C LYS A 18 -9.91 11.61 12.18
N ALA A 19 -9.69 12.91 12.33
CA ALA A 19 -10.29 13.69 13.42
C ALA A 19 -11.82 13.71 13.30
N PHE A 20 -12.34 13.92 12.10
CA PHE A 20 -13.78 13.90 11.80
C PHE A 20 -14.41 12.52 12.09
N MET A 21 -13.80 11.44 11.62
CA MET A 21 -14.25 10.08 11.88
C MET A 21 -14.28 9.76 13.38
N LYS A 22 -13.24 10.16 14.13
CA LYS A 22 -13.20 10.00 15.60
C LYS A 22 -14.29 10.79 16.30
N ALA A 23 -14.52 12.05 15.91
CA ALA A 23 -15.54 12.90 16.49
C ALA A 23 -16.95 12.30 16.32
N LEU A 24 -17.19 11.65 15.17
CA LEU A 24 -18.44 10.96 14.87
C LEU A 24 -18.51 9.51 15.40
N LYS A 25 -17.49 9.06 16.14
CA LYS A 25 -17.38 7.67 16.65
C LYS A 25 -17.44 6.61 15.54
N ILE A 26 -16.94 6.93 14.36
CA ILE A 26 -16.83 6.01 13.23
C ILE A 26 -15.50 5.26 13.36
N SER A 27 -15.56 3.93 13.42
CA SER A 27 -14.38 3.07 13.40
C SER A 27 -13.77 3.03 11.99
N PHE A 28 -12.45 3.10 11.91
CA PHE A 28 -11.70 2.97 10.67
C PHE A 28 -10.49 2.05 10.86
N GLU A 29 -10.05 1.42 9.78
CA GLU A 29 -8.88 0.55 9.76
C GLU A 29 -7.71 1.26 9.07
N GLU A 30 -6.54 1.22 9.68
CA GLU A 30 -5.29 1.64 9.03
C GLU A 30 -4.52 0.38 8.64
N LYS A 31 -4.55 0.04 7.35
CA LYS A 31 -3.76 -1.07 6.81
C LYS A 31 -2.53 -0.52 6.11
N GLY A 32 -1.38 -0.66 6.77
CA GLY A 32 -0.09 -0.55 6.11
C GLY A 32 0.24 -1.84 5.37
N TYR A 33 1.14 -1.78 4.39
CA TYR A 33 1.76 -2.99 3.87
C TYR A 33 2.68 -3.59 4.92
N ASP A 34 2.73 -4.91 4.96
CA ASP A 34 3.67 -5.65 5.80
C ASP A 34 5.12 -5.22 5.50
N PRO A 35 5.95 -4.94 6.52
CA PRO A 35 7.30 -4.44 6.32
C PRO A 35 8.20 -5.41 5.55
N ASP A 36 8.04 -6.73 5.73
CA ASP A 36 8.80 -7.73 4.99
C ASP A 36 8.36 -7.76 3.52
N PHE A 37 7.06 -7.58 3.27
CA PHE A 37 6.55 -7.38 1.91
C PHE A 37 7.15 -6.13 1.25
N VAL A 38 7.17 -4.99 1.95
CA VAL A 38 7.76 -3.75 1.42
C VAL A 38 9.25 -3.94 1.13
N ALA A 39 10.00 -4.56 2.05
CA ALA A 39 11.42 -4.86 1.89
C ALA A 39 11.66 -5.77 0.67
N LYS A 40 10.86 -6.81 0.49
CA LYS A 40 10.92 -7.70 -0.67
C LYS A 40 10.69 -6.93 -1.98
N ILE A 41 9.68 -6.05 -2.03
CA ILE A 41 9.40 -5.25 -3.22
C ILE A 41 10.54 -4.27 -3.52
N GLN A 42 11.13 -3.64 -2.50
CA GLN A 42 12.30 -2.77 -2.69
C GLN A 42 13.48 -3.56 -3.27
N ASN A 43 13.78 -4.72 -2.71
CA ASN A 43 14.84 -5.61 -3.20
C ASN A 43 14.59 -6.02 -4.67
N SER A 44 13.37 -6.43 -5.01
CA SER A 44 13.02 -6.74 -6.40
C SER A 44 13.19 -5.54 -7.35
N ARG A 45 12.85 -4.32 -6.91
CA ARG A 45 13.10 -3.10 -7.72
C ARG A 45 14.60 -2.86 -7.94
N GLU A 46 15.45 -3.18 -6.98
CA GLU A 46 16.90 -3.09 -7.12
C GLU A 46 17.45 -4.15 -8.08
N GLN A 47 16.99 -5.40 -7.96
CA GLN A 47 17.34 -6.49 -8.87
C GLN A 47 16.99 -6.13 -10.32
N VAL A 48 15.80 -5.57 -10.56
CA VAL A 48 15.38 -5.06 -11.88
C VAL A 48 16.35 -3.99 -12.40
N LYS A 49 16.74 -3.02 -11.56
CA LYS A 49 17.71 -1.99 -11.97
C LYS A 49 19.09 -2.56 -12.27
N LYS A 50 19.50 -3.62 -11.58
CA LYS A 50 20.77 -4.32 -11.79
C LYS A 50 20.73 -5.31 -12.97
N GLY A 51 19.56 -5.55 -13.56
CA GLY A 51 19.37 -6.56 -14.61
C GLY A 51 19.29 -8.01 -14.09
N GLU A 52 19.18 -8.21 -12.77
CA GLU A 52 19.05 -9.51 -12.11
C GLU A 52 17.61 -10.04 -12.21
N THR A 53 17.09 -10.09 -13.44
CA THR A 53 15.72 -10.56 -13.72
C THR A 53 15.77 -11.84 -14.53
N ARG A 54 14.79 -12.71 -14.32
CA ARG A 54 14.57 -13.89 -15.14
C ARG A 54 13.22 -13.76 -15.82
N ILE A 55 13.21 -13.87 -17.15
CA ILE A 55 11.99 -14.04 -17.92
C ILE A 55 11.70 -15.54 -17.96
N VAL A 56 10.47 -15.92 -17.64
CA VAL A 56 10.01 -17.30 -17.70
C VAL A 56 8.90 -17.34 -18.73
N ASN A 57 9.05 -18.17 -19.77
CA ASN A 57 7.99 -18.36 -20.76
C ASN A 57 6.99 -19.40 -20.27
N ILE A 58 5.79 -19.39 -20.82
CA ILE A 58 4.74 -20.35 -20.46
C ILE A 58 5.17 -21.78 -20.78
N ASP A 59 5.98 -21.97 -21.82
CA ASP A 59 6.54 -23.27 -22.20
C ASP A 59 7.62 -23.79 -21.23
N ASP A 60 8.11 -22.95 -20.30
CA ASP A 60 9.12 -23.29 -19.28
C ASP A 60 8.51 -23.65 -17.90
N LEU A 61 7.18 -23.67 -17.79
CA LEU A 61 6.42 -24.00 -16.57
C LEU A 61 6.03 -25.48 -16.51
#